data_AF-A0A5C7N406-F1
#
_entry.id   AF-A0A5C7N406-F1
#
_cell.length_a   1.000
_cell.length_b   1.000
_cell.length_c   1.000
_cell.angle_alpha   90.00
_cell.angle_beta   90.00
_cell.angle_gamma   90.00
#
_symmetry.space_group_name_H-M   'P 1'
#
loop_
_entity.id
_entity.type
_entity.pdbx_description
1 polymer ?
#
loop_
_entity_poly.entity_id
_entity_poly.type
_entity_poly.pdbx_seq_one_letter_code
_entity_poly.pdbx_strand_id
1 'polypeptide(L)'
;MGKLPRDPRSADYREAQLRLYEAIAERGYQVANEDTPFDHAEKMRLPFPYATQSPEIVGNYLMTYGNLIKTMGLPLHARILEIGSGYGPLTYQLASMGYSVTCVDVSEKLLAYIRARTENLPGRVETLVADMNHLELEGSFDAILFFESFHHCADHIGLLKKVPALLEPGGMLVLAGEPIVPKGTPAVPYPWGLRTDGLSLWFISRLGWIELGFEESYLLGLLESLGWSVVRKSAGNVATMGVWIAKRQVEDSPFARPMNGEPLKIWKAGDPALRSEARFGNAGTGEIASHRQTGYLLFGPYVPLEAGFFEVQWHGEAEPGSKLQVDVACIGGTRIIRALPVEIGTSKSTRDTSLLARLRFKVDEPAPDFEFRLRLDTPTRVKMDRVELHRY
;
A
#
# COMPACT_ATOMS: atom_id res chain seq x y z
N MET A 1 5.17 34.61 7.45
CA MET A 1 5.38 33.22 7.02
C MET A 1 5.87 33.23 5.57
N GLY A 2 7.00 32.56 5.27
CA GLY A 2 7.50 32.46 3.90
C GLY A 2 6.57 31.64 3.00
N LYS A 3 6.70 31.78 1.67
CA LYS A 3 6.01 30.88 0.74
C LYS A 3 6.52 29.45 0.96
N LEU A 4 5.61 28.50 1.13
CA LEU A 4 5.98 27.08 1.15
C LEU A 4 6.61 26.68 -0.20
N PRO A 5 7.54 25.71 -0.20
CA PRO A 5 8.06 25.12 -1.44
C PRO A 5 6.93 24.62 -2.35
N ARG A 6 7.19 24.61 -3.66
CA ARG A 6 6.15 24.25 -4.66
C ARG A 6 5.82 22.76 -4.66
N ASP A 7 6.81 21.91 -4.41
CA ASP A 7 6.62 20.45 -4.40
C ASP A 7 6.25 19.97 -2.99
N PRO A 8 4.99 19.57 -2.74
CA PRO A 8 4.56 19.08 -1.44
C PRO A 8 5.16 17.71 -1.09
N ARG A 9 5.93 17.07 -1.96
CA ARG A 9 6.60 15.79 -1.68
C ARG A 9 8.10 15.95 -1.37
N SER A 10 8.61 17.17 -1.43
CA SER A 10 10.02 17.47 -1.19
C SER A 10 10.37 17.50 0.30
N ALA A 11 11.63 17.22 0.62
CA ALA A 11 12.15 17.37 1.98
C ALA A 11 12.03 18.82 2.48
N ASP A 12 12.33 19.80 1.62
CA ASP A 12 12.22 21.23 1.91
C ASP A 12 10.80 21.62 2.37
N TYR A 13 9.76 21.02 1.76
CA TYR A 13 8.37 21.28 2.14
C TYR A 13 8.07 20.75 3.53
N ARG A 14 8.51 19.52 3.83
CA ARG A 14 8.38 18.91 5.15
C ARG A 14 9.10 19.74 6.21
N GLU A 15 10.33 20.17 5.94
CA GLU A 15 11.07 21.04 6.85
C GLU A 15 10.37 22.39 7.07
N ALA A 16 9.72 22.94 6.05
CA ALA A 16 8.94 24.15 6.21
C ALA A 16 7.72 23.97 7.12
N GLN A 17 7.05 22.81 7.07
CA GLN A 17 5.99 22.45 8.01
C GLN A 17 6.52 22.24 9.43
N LEU A 18 7.69 21.61 9.60
CA LEU A 18 8.31 21.44 10.92
C LEU A 18 8.76 22.78 11.53
N ARG A 19 9.30 23.71 10.74
CA ARG A 19 9.57 25.08 11.22
C ARG A 19 8.32 25.82 11.65
N LEU A 20 7.20 25.60 10.96
CA LEU A 20 5.91 26.16 11.39
C LEU A 20 5.45 25.54 12.71
N TYR A 21 5.63 24.24 12.87
CA TYR A 21 5.32 23.54 14.12
C TYR A 21 6.13 24.13 15.27
N GLU A 22 7.45 24.31 15.09
CA GLU A 22 8.32 24.88 16.13
C GLU A 22 7.89 26.28 16.56
N ALA A 23 7.42 27.09 15.60
CA ALA A 23 6.91 28.42 15.89
C ALA A 23 5.60 28.43 16.69
N ILE A 24 4.76 27.40 16.56
CA ILE A 24 3.47 27.28 17.26
C ILE A 24 3.63 26.56 18.61
N ALA A 25 4.41 25.49 18.63
CA ALA A 25 4.65 24.64 19.80
C ALA A 25 5.69 25.24 20.77
N GLU A 26 6.44 26.24 20.30
CA GLU A 26 7.58 26.86 21.00
C GLU A 26 8.62 25.82 21.44
N ARG A 27 8.77 24.73 20.66
CA ARG A 27 9.70 23.61 20.89
C ARG A 27 9.97 22.81 19.62
N GLY A 28 11.11 22.12 19.58
CA GLY A 28 11.45 21.16 18.51
C GLY A 28 10.52 19.94 18.50
N TYR A 29 10.25 19.38 17.31
CA TYR A 29 9.50 18.14 17.20
C TYR A 29 10.32 16.95 17.70
N GLN A 30 9.74 16.16 18.61
CA GLN A 30 10.28 14.90 19.10
C GLN A 30 9.14 13.90 19.27
N VAL A 31 9.39 12.60 19.06
CA VAL A 31 8.37 11.55 19.24
C VAL A 31 7.77 11.55 20.65
N ALA A 32 8.56 11.91 21.66
CA ALA A 32 8.10 12.01 23.04
C ALA A 32 7.00 13.08 23.23
N ASN A 33 6.88 14.03 22.30
CA ASN A 33 5.81 15.02 22.33
C ASN A 33 4.44 14.38 22.08
N GLU A 34 4.37 13.27 21.36
CA GLU A 34 3.13 12.55 21.04
C GLU A 34 2.61 11.68 22.20
N ASP A 35 3.34 11.57 23.32
CA ASP A 35 2.84 10.85 24.50
C ASP A 35 1.67 11.60 25.14
N THR A 36 0.69 10.84 25.65
CA THR A 36 -0.53 11.38 26.24
C THR A 36 -0.53 11.11 27.74
N PRO A 37 -0.75 12.12 28.61
CA PRO A 37 -1.02 11.87 30.01
C PRO A 37 -2.22 10.93 30.18
N PHE A 38 -2.03 9.81 30.88
CA PHE A 38 -3.03 8.75 30.96
C PHE A 38 -3.22 8.24 32.40
N ASP A 39 -4.44 8.32 32.90
CA ASP A 39 -4.85 7.73 34.18
C ASP A 39 -5.49 6.35 33.94
N HIS A 40 -4.73 5.29 34.26
CA HIS A 40 -5.17 3.91 34.09
C HIS A 40 -6.43 3.57 34.89
N ALA A 41 -6.53 4.04 36.13
CA ALA A 41 -7.57 3.60 37.06
C ALA A 41 -8.94 4.19 36.67
N GLU A 42 -8.95 5.45 36.25
CA GLU A 42 -10.15 6.12 35.76
C GLU A 42 -10.66 5.45 34.46
N LYS A 43 -9.75 5.19 33.51
CA LYS A 43 -10.12 4.71 32.17
C LYS A 43 -10.59 3.26 32.17
N MET A 44 -10.09 2.41 33.07
CA MET A 44 -10.54 1.02 33.20
C MET A 44 -12.00 0.91 33.65
N ARG A 45 -12.51 1.89 34.40
CA ARG A 45 -13.89 1.86 34.92
C ARG A 45 -14.92 2.10 33.81
N LEU A 46 -14.67 3.05 32.94
CA LEU A 46 -15.56 3.38 31.83
C LEU A 46 -14.71 3.83 30.63
N PRO A 47 -14.46 2.96 29.64
CA PRO A 47 -13.64 3.31 28.49
C PRO A 47 -14.39 4.26 27.56
N PHE A 48 -13.64 5.04 26.77
CA PHE A 48 -14.23 5.78 25.66
C PHE A 48 -14.84 4.82 24.62
N PRO A 49 -15.94 5.20 23.94
CA PRO A 49 -16.67 6.47 24.05
C PRO A 49 -17.58 6.58 25.26
N TYR A 50 -17.83 5.51 26.00
CA TYR A 50 -18.79 5.47 27.11
C TYR A 50 -18.43 6.40 28.27
N ALA A 51 -17.13 6.67 28.47
CA ALA A 51 -16.62 7.63 29.44
C ALA A 51 -17.27 9.02 29.31
N THR A 52 -17.65 9.39 28.09
CA THR A 52 -18.27 10.70 27.81
C THR A 52 -19.70 10.80 28.32
N GLN A 53 -20.37 9.66 28.53
CA GLN A 53 -21.80 9.55 28.85
C GLN A 53 -22.72 10.34 27.91
N SER A 54 -22.21 10.78 26.75
CA SER A 54 -22.96 11.50 25.74
C SER A 54 -23.58 10.49 24.78
N PRO A 55 -24.92 10.38 24.69
CA PRO A 55 -25.57 9.47 23.77
C PRO A 55 -25.17 9.73 22.31
N GLU A 56 -24.92 10.99 21.96
CA GLU A 56 -24.47 11.40 20.63
C GLU A 56 -23.06 10.88 20.34
N ILE A 57 -22.09 11.14 21.23
CA ILE A 57 -20.70 10.67 21.03
C ILE A 57 -20.65 9.15 21.01
N VAL A 58 -21.32 8.49 21.96
CA VAL A 58 -21.38 7.03 22.02
C VAL A 58 -22.02 6.46 20.75
N GLY A 59 -23.16 6.98 20.33
CA GLY A 59 -23.85 6.55 19.12
C GLY A 59 -22.98 6.69 17.87
N ASN A 60 -22.36 7.87 17.70
CA ASN A 60 -21.48 8.16 16.57
C ASN A 60 -20.28 7.20 16.50
N TYR A 61 -19.61 6.92 17.63
CA TYR A 61 -18.48 5.99 17.64
C TYR A 61 -18.90 4.54 17.39
N LEU A 62 -20.04 4.10 17.92
CA LEU A 62 -20.58 2.77 17.62
C LEU A 62 -20.89 2.61 16.13
N MET A 63 -21.48 3.62 15.51
CA MET A 63 -21.74 3.64 14.08
C MET A 63 -20.44 3.68 13.26
N THR A 64 -19.45 4.46 13.69
CA THR A 64 -18.11 4.51 13.08
C THR A 64 -17.41 3.16 13.14
N TYR A 65 -17.39 2.49 14.29
CA TYR A 65 -16.79 1.15 14.42
C TYR A 65 -17.50 0.14 13.52
N GLY A 66 -18.84 0.12 13.56
CA GLY A 66 -19.62 -0.77 12.70
C GLY A 66 -19.37 -0.53 11.21
N ASN A 67 -19.32 0.74 10.79
CA ASN A 67 -19.04 1.12 9.41
C ASN A 67 -17.63 0.70 8.99
N LEU A 68 -16.62 0.98 9.82
CA LEU A 68 -15.23 0.60 9.59
C LEU A 68 -15.09 -0.92 9.42
N ILE A 69 -15.60 -1.69 10.38
CA ILE A 69 -15.54 -3.16 10.36
C ILE A 69 -16.18 -3.73 9.09
N LYS A 70 -17.40 -3.28 8.74
CA LYS A 70 -18.10 -3.73 7.52
C LYS A 70 -17.39 -3.29 6.25
N THR A 71 -16.77 -2.11 6.28
CA THR A 71 -16.07 -1.53 5.13
C THR A 71 -14.80 -2.30 4.82
N MET A 72 -14.02 -2.67 5.85
CA MET A 72 -12.81 -3.48 5.69
C MET A 72 -13.15 -4.87 5.13
N GLY A 73 -14.23 -5.50 5.60
CA GLY A 73 -14.71 -6.78 5.06
C GLY A 73 -13.66 -7.89 5.14
N LEU A 74 -12.92 -7.93 6.25
CA LEU A 74 -11.83 -8.88 6.46
C LEU A 74 -12.35 -10.31 6.68
N PRO A 75 -11.56 -11.34 6.28
CA PRO A 75 -11.89 -12.72 6.60
C PRO A 75 -11.81 -12.98 8.10
N LEU A 76 -12.44 -14.06 8.55
CA LEU A 76 -12.30 -14.53 9.93
C LEU A 76 -10.83 -14.75 10.27
N HIS A 77 -10.43 -14.39 11.49
CA HIS A 77 -9.06 -14.52 11.99
C HIS A 77 -7.99 -13.72 11.24
N ALA A 78 -8.39 -12.68 10.49
CA ALA A 78 -7.46 -11.75 9.88
C ALA A 78 -6.46 -11.17 10.91
N ARG A 79 -5.23 -10.95 10.45
CA ARG A 79 -4.16 -10.26 11.18
C ARG A 79 -4.20 -8.77 10.83
N ILE A 80 -4.32 -7.94 11.86
CA ILE A 80 -4.46 -6.49 11.73
C ILE A 80 -3.29 -5.82 12.47
N LEU A 81 -2.60 -4.92 11.78
CA LEU A 81 -1.65 -4.01 12.42
C LEU A 81 -2.35 -2.66 12.63
N GLU A 82 -2.57 -2.29 13.89
CA GLU A 82 -3.14 -1.00 14.27
C GLU A 82 -2.01 -0.07 14.72
N ILE A 83 -1.72 0.98 13.94
CA ILE A 83 -0.61 1.92 14.20
C ILE A 83 -1.19 3.19 14.82
N GLY A 84 -0.64 3.60 15.97
CA GLY A 84 -1.21 4.64 16.81
C GLY A 84 -2.49 4.15 17.49
N SER A 85 -2.44 2.99 18.14
CA SER A 85 -3.61 2.35 18.75
C SER A 85 -4.21 3.14 19.93
N GLY A 86 -3.45 4.09 20.49
CA GLY A 86 -3.82 4.80 21.70
C GLY A 86 -4.13 3.80 22.82
N TYR A 87 -5.22 4.03 23.54
CA TYR A 87 -5.72 3.12 24.59
C TYR A 87 -6.64 1.99 24.05
N GLY A 88 -6.62 1.73 22.74
CA GLY A 88 -7.22 0.58 22.06
C GLY A 88 -8.75 0.42 22.18
N PRO A 89 -9.57 1.47 22.03
CA PRO A 89 -11.01 1.30 22.00
C PRO A 89 -11.47 0.47 20.79
N LEU A 90 -10.79 0.59 19.65
CA LEU A 90 -11.04 -0.21 18.46
C LEU A 90 -10.39 -1.59 18.54
N THR A 91 -9.14 -1.67 19.02
CA THR A 91 -8.44 -2.93 19.32
C THR A 91 -9.34 -3.95 20.03
N TYR A 92 -9.99 -3.51 21.12
CA TYR A 92 -10.87 -4.39 21.90
C TYR A 92 -12.02 -4.97 21.06
N GLN A 93 -12.63 -4.16 20.19
CA GLN A 93 -13.72 -4.61 19.31
C GLN A 93 -13.20 -5.63 18.29
N LEU A 94 -12.06 -5.35 17.65
CA LEU A 94 -11.45 -6.22 16.65
C LEU A 94 -11.03 -7.56 17.25
N ALA A 95 -10.33 -7.55 18.39
CA ALA A 95 -9.89 -8.74 19.09
C ALA A 95 -11.09 -9.59 19.60
N SER A 96 -12.15 -8.93 20.09
CA SER A 96 -13.37 -9.61 20.55
C SER A 96 -14.10 -10.35 19.42
N MET A 97 -13.93 -9.93 18.16
CA MET A 97 -14.44 -10.65 16.98
C MET A 97 -13.55 -11.82 16.53
N GLY A 98 -12.43 -12.06 17.22
CA GLY A 98 -11.51 -13.16 16.91
C GLY A 98 -10.44 -12.83 15.87
N TYR A 99 -10.21 -11.55 15.56
CA TYR A 99 -9.03 -11.10 14.82
C TYR A 99 -7.78 -11.11 15.71
N SER A 100 -6.62 -11.22 15.08
CA SER A 100 -5.33 -11.05 15.75
C SER A 100 -4.85 -9.62 15.48
N VAL A 101 -4.67 -8.82 16.53
CA VAL A 101 -4.33 -7.39 16.43
C VAL A 101 -2.96 -7.15 17.02
N THR A 102 -2.05 -6.59 16.22
CA THR A 102 -0.78 -6.03 16.69
C THR A 102 -0.95 -4.52 16.83
N CYS A 103 -0.86 -4.03 18.06
CA CYS A 103 -1.01 -2.61 18.40
C CYS A 103 0.37 -1.94 18.50
N VAL A 104 0.59 -0.89 17.73
CA VAL A 104 1.79 -0.06 17.78
C VAL A 104 1.43 1.29 18.37
N ASP A 105 2.15 1.71 19.41
CA ASP A 105 2.02 3.05 19.98
C ASP A 105 3.34 3.50 20.61
N VAL A 106 3.55 4.80 20.77
CA VAL A 106 4.74 5.35 21.43
C VAL A 106 4.64 5.25 22.96
N SER A 107 3.43 5.09 23.49
CA SER A 107 3.17 5.08 24.92
C SER A 107 2.99 3.68 25.49
N GLU A 108 4.01 3.20 26.21
CA GLU A 108 3.94 1.92 26.94
C GLU A 108 2.79 1.89 27.97
N LYS A 109 2.40 3.04 28.51
CA LYS A 109 1.25 3.14 29.44
C LYS A 109 -0.04 2.79 28.70
N LEU A 110 -0.26 3.34 27.51
CA LEU A 110 -1.45 3.03 26.72
C LEU A 110 -1.47 1.55 26.30
N LEU A 111 -0.33 1.00 25.89
CA LEU A 111 -0.22 -0.42 25.55
C LEU A 111 -0.44 -1.34 26.76
N ALA A 112 0.08 -0.99 27.93
CA ALA A 112 -0.19 -1.73 29.17
C ALA A 112 -1.70 -1.74 29.51
N TYR A 113 -2.40 -0.65 29.25
CA TYR A 113 -3.85 -0.58 29.38
C TYR A 113 -4.56 -1.53 28.40
N ILE A 114 -4.14 -1.56 27.13
CA ILE A 114 -4.68 -2.49 26.14
C ILE A 114 -4.50 -3.93 26.60
N ARG A 115 -3.31 -4.31 27.07
CA ARG A 115 -3.03 -5.66 27.58
C ARG A 115 -3.95 -6.04 28.74
N ALA A 116 -4.12 -5.15 29.72
CA ALA A 116 -5.03 -5.38 30.84
C ALA A 116 -6.49 -5.53 30.39
N ARG A 117 -6.94 -4.69 29.45
CA ARG A 117 -8.32 -4.72 28.93
C ARG A 117 -8.62 -5.97 28.09
N THR A 118 -7.60 -6.61 27.54
CA THR A 118 -7.72 -7.75 26.63
C THR A 118 -7.18 -9.05 27.24
N GLU A 119 -6.95 -9.08 28.56
CA GLU A 119 -6.42 -10.24 29.29
C GLU A 119 -7.29 -11.50 29.14
N ASN A 120 -8.60 -11.32 28.94
CA ASN A 120 -9.57 -12.39 28.72
C ASN A 120 -9.65 -12.84 27.25
N LEU A 121 -8.84 -12.28 26.36
CA LEU A 121 -8.74 -12.61 24.93
C LEU A 121 -7.33 -13.15 24.60
N PRO A 122 -6.91 -14.28 25.19
CA PRO A 122 -5.54 -14.76 25.09
C PRO A 122 -5.11 -15.02 23.64
N GLY A 123 -3.91 -14.55 23.27
CA GLY A 123 -3.33 -14.74 21.94
C GLY A 123 -3.97 -13.91 20.82
N ARG A 124 -4.87 -12.96 21.15
CA ARG A 124 -5.51 -12.08 20.15
C ARG A 124 -4.87 -10.71 20.03
N VAL A 125 -4.14 -10.25 21.04
CA VAL A 125 -3.55 -8.92 21.05
C VAL A 125 -2.08 -8.99 21.39
N GLU A 126 -1.27 -8.37 20.53
CA GLU A 126 0.15 -8.12 20.75
C GLU A 126 0.36 -6.60 20.79
N THR A 127 1.32 -6.14 21.59
CA THR A 127 1.62 -4.71 21.72
C THR A 127 3.10 -4.46 21.46
N LEU A 128 3.40 -3.41 20.70
CA LEU A 128 4.75 -2.99 20.38
C LEU A 128 4.92 -1.49 20.64
N VAL A 129 5.83 -1.14 21.56
CA VAL A 129 6.24 0.26 21.75
C VAL A 129 7.14 0.67 20.59
N ALA A 130 6.66 1.52 19.69
CA ALA A 130 7.46 2.00 18.58
C ALA A 130 6.97 3.36 18.04
N ASP A 131 7.91 4.11 17.46
CA ASP A 131 7.62 5.32 16.68
C ASP A 131 7.15 4.94 15.27
N MET A 132 5.95 5.38 14.87
CA MET A 132 5.45 5.13 13.53
C MET A 132 6.32 5.75 12.42
N ASN A 133 7.03 6.86 12.69
CA ASN A 133 7.93 7.50 11.71
C ASN A 133 9.16 6.61 11.40
N HIS A 134 9.57 5.78 12.36
CA HIS A 134 10.72 4.89 12.25
C HIS A 134 10.34 3.42 12.47
N LEU A 135 9.12 3.04 12.09
CA LEU A 135 8.62 1.69 12.31
C LEU A 135 9.48 0.67 11.55
N GLU A 136 10.06 -0.24 12.32
CA GLU A 136 10.74 -1.45 11.85
C GLU A 136 9.97 -2.62 12.43
N LEU A 137 9.30 -3.36 11.54
CA LEU A 137 8.47 -4.48 11.91
C LEU A 137 8.67 -5.59 10.87
N GLU A 138 8.67 -6.82 11.34
CA GLU A 138 8.63 -8.01 10.49
C GLU A 138 7.24 -8.63 10.57
N GLY A 139 6.84 -9.31 9.50
CA GLY A 139 5.54 -9.97 9.40
C GLY A 139 4.71 -9.45 8.24
N SER A 140 3.49 -9.94 8.17
CA SER A 140 2.55 -9.66 7.09
C SER A 140 1.14 -9.60 7.67
N PHE A 141 0.35 -8.62 7.23
CA PHE A 141 -0.97 -8.32 7.79
C PHE A 141 -2.02 -8.28 6.68
N ASP A 142 -3.24 -8.71 6.99
CA ASP A 142 -4.40 -8.59 6.09
C ASP A 142 -4.88 -7.13 6.01
N ALA A 143 -4.70 -6.37 7.10
CA ALA A 143 -4.94 -4.94 7.13
C ALA A 143 -3.90 -4.19 7.98
N ILE A 144 -3.50 -3.02 7.50
CA ILE A 144 -2.79 -2.01 8.29
C ILE A 144 -3.76 -0.85 8.46
N LEU A 145 -4.03 -0.50 9.71
CA LEU A 145 -5.10 0.40 10.10
C LEU A 145 -4.55 1.58 10.88
N PHE A 146 -4.92 2.77 10.44
CA PHE A 146 -4.83 4.01 11.20
C PHE A 146 -6.26 4.46 11.52
N PHE A 147 -6.57 4.53 12.80
CA PHE A 147 -7.81 5.10 13.29
C PHE A 147 -7.49 6.32 14.15
N GLU A 148 -7.81 7.50 13.63
CA GLU A 148 -7.52 8.80 14.25
C GLU A 148 -6.04 8.97 14.66
N SER A 149 -5.10 8.55 13.80
CA SER A 149 -3.67 8.46 14.17
C SER A 149 -2.70 8.81 13.04
N PHE A 150 -3.07 8.64 11.77
CA PHE A 150 -2.16 8.90 10.65
C PHE A 150 -1.73 10.37 10.58
N HIS A 151 -2.57 11.30 11.01
CA HIS A 151 -2.26 12.72 11.10
C HIS A 151 -1.17 13.09 12.13
N HIS A 152 -0.76 12.17 12.99
CA HIS A 152 0.40 12.33 13.87
C HIS A 152 1.72 11.88 13.20
N CYS A 153 1.68 11.41 11.95
CA CYS A 153 2.87 10.94 11.25
C CYS A 153 3.63 12.07 10.54
N ALA A 154 4.67 12.59 11.17
CA ALA A 154 5.54 13.63 10.62
C ALA A 154 6.29 13.23 9.34
N ASP A 155 6.52 11.93 9.10
CA ASP A 155 7.05 11.38 7.84
C ASP A 155 6.10 10.36 7.21
N HIS A 156 4.88 10.80 6.91
CA HIS A 156 3.86 9.96 6.29
C HIS A 156 4.29 9.40 4.92
N ILE A 157 5.11 10.12 4.15
CA ILE A 157 5.65 9.62 2.87
C ILE A 157 6.61 8.46 3.12
N GLY A 158 7.52 8.58 4.09
CA GLY A 158 8.42 7.50 4.49
C GLY A 158 7.66 6.27 4.99
N LEU A 159 6.66 6.48 5.84
CA LEU A 159 5.79 5.42 6.37
C LEU A 159 5.03 4.69 5.24
N LEU A 160 4.36 5.44 4.34
CA LEU A 160 3.59 4.86 3.24
C LEU A 160 4.45 4.08 2.22
N LYS A 161 5.77 4.31 2.17
CA LYS A 161 6.71 3.49 1.39
C LYS A 161 7.03 2.15 2.05
N LYS A 162 6.96 2.07 3.38
CA LYS A 162 7.27 0.85 4.16
C LYS A 162 6.05 -0.05 4.36
N VAL A 163 4.88 0.54 4.60
CA VAL A 163 3.59 -0.15 4.82
C VAL A 163 3.34 -1.31 3.82
N PRO A 164 3.59 -1.17 2.51
CA PRO A 164 3.37 -2.26 1.56
C PRO A 164 4.13 -3.57 1.88
N ALA A 165 5.33 -3.49 2.44
CA ALA A 165 6.14 -4.67 2.75
C ALA A 165 5.61 -5.47 3.95
N LEU A 166 4.71 -4.87 4.72
CA LEU A 166 4.05 -5.45 5.88
C LEU A 166 2.66 -6.02 5.51
N LEU A 167 2.20 -5.91 4.26
CA LEU A 167 0.90 -6.46 3.86
C LEU A 167 1.05 -7.83 3.22
N GLU A 168 0.09 -8.70 3.51
CA GLU A 168 -0.17 -9.89 2.71
C GLU A 168 -0.62 -9.52 1.28
N PRO A 169 -0.42 -10.39 0.27
CA PRO A 169 -1.03 -10.21 -1.03
C PRO A 169 -2.55 -10.02 -0.94
N GLY A 170 -3.06 -8.91 -1.47
CA GLY A 170 -4.48 -8.55 -1.37
C GLY A 170 -4.87 -7.85 -0.05
N GLY A 171 -3.93 -7.65 0.87
CA GLY A 171 -4.09 -6.85 2.07
C GLY A 171 -4.35 -5.37 1.76
N MET A 172 -4.78 -4.63 2.79
CA MET A 172 -5.23 -3.25 2.63
C MET A 172 -4.65 -2.29 3.66
N LEU A 173 -4.40 -1.06 3.23
CA LEU A 173 -4.21 0.09 4.12
C LEU A 173 -5.56 0.76 4.36
N VAL A 174 -5.87 1.03 5.62
CA VAL A 174 -7.12 1.64 6.05
C VAL A 174 -6.80 2.92 6.81
N LEU A 175 -7.33 4.05 6.33
CA LEU A 175 -7.25 5.35 7.01
C LEU A 175 -8.67 5.73 7.43
N ALA A 176 -8.92 5.82 8.73
CA ALA A 176 -10.24 6.04 9.29
C ALA A 176 -10.22 7.17 10.33
N GLY A 177 -11.19 8.08 10.26
CA GLY A 177 -11.22 9.24 11.16
C GLY A 177 -10.12 10.29 10.88
N GLU A 178 -9.45 10.19 9.74
CA GLU A 178 -8.36 11.11 9.38
C GLU A 178 -8.89 12.45 8.85
N PRO A 179 -8.19 13.58 9.12
CA PRO A 179 -8.51 14.92 8.64
C PRO A 179 -8.15 15.09 7.15
N ILE A 180 -8.83 14.30 6.31
CA ILE A 180 -8.74 14.32 4.86
C ILE A 180 -9.89 15.17 4.34
N VAL A 181 -9.57 16.33 3.76
CA VAL A 181 -10.55 17.38 3.46
C VAL A 181 -10.55 17.79 1.98
N PRO A 182 -11.66 18.31 1.45
CA PRO A 182 -11.69 18.87 0.11
C PRO A 182 -10.71 20.05 -0.04
N LYS A 183 -10.23 20.26 -1.26
CA LYS A 183 -9.37 21.40 -1.60
C LYS A 183 -10.02 22.73 -1.20
N GLY A 184 -9.25 23.62 -0.59
CA GLY A 184 -9.73 24.94 -0.17
C GLY A 184 -10.42 24.96 1.19
N THR A 185 -10.37 23.87 1.95
CA THR A 185 -10.82 23.83 3.34
C THR A 185 -9.93 24.74 4.22
N PRO A 186 -10.47 25.78 4.88
CA PRO A 186 -9.64 26.76 5.59
C PRO A 186 -8.75 26.17 6.70
N ALA A 187 -9.22 25.11 7.37
CA ALA A 187 -8.48 24.42 8.42
C ALA A 187 -7.24 23.67 7.91
N VAL A 188 -7.15 23.39 6.61
CA VAL A 188 -6.00 22.75 5.97
C VAL A 188 -5.64 23.57 4.72
N PRO A 189 -4.94 24.70 4.88
CA PRO A 189 -4.69 25.65 3.79
C PRO A 189 -3.55 25.20 2.83
N TYR A 190 -3.14 23.94 2.92
CA TYR A 190 -1.96 23.37 2.29
C TYR A 190 -2.33 22.02 1.66
N PRO A 191 -1.64 21.55 0.60
CA PRO A 191 -1.79 20.17 0.12
C PRO A 191 -1.73 19.13 1.26
N TRP A 192 -0.82 19.36 2.21
CA TRP A 192 -0.83 18.77 3.54
C TRP A 192 -0.03 19.66 4.48
N GLY A 193 -0.26 19.54 5.78
CA GLY A 193 0.49 20.31 6.78
C GLY A 193 -0.27 20.46 8.08
N LEU A 194 0.24 21.31 8.98
CA LEU A 194 -0.42 21.56 10.25
C LEU A 194 -1.82 22.14 10.05
N ARG A 195 -2.79 21.57 10.76
CA ARG A 195 -4.16 22.10 10.76
C ARG A 195 -4.21 23.41 11.54
N THR A 196 -4.98 24.35 11.03
CA THR A 196 -5.08 25.71 11.55
C THR A 196 -6.38 25.98 12.30
N ASP A 197 -7.20 24.96 12.53
CA ASP A 197 -8.35 25.06 13.42
C ASP A 197 -7.91 25.16 14.89
N GLY A 198 -8.79 25.74 15.72
CA GLY A 198 -8.45 26.06 17.11
C GLY A 198 -8.10 24.86 17.98
N LEU A 199 -8.70 23.69 17.72
CA LEU A 199 -8.43 22.48 18.50
C LEU A 199 -7.02 21.96 18.20
N SER A 200 -6.67 21.88 16.92
CA SER A 200 -5.33 21.46 16.47
C SER A 200 -4.23 22.39 17.00
N LEU A 201 -4.43 23.70 16.88
CA LEU A 201 -3.48 24.68 17.40
C LEU A 201 -3.33 24.59 18.93
N TRP A 202 -4.41 24.27 19.64
CA TRP A 202 -4.36 24.01 21.07
C TRP A 202 -3.53 22.76 21.40
N PHE A 203 -3.73 21.64 20.69
CA PHE A 203 -2.93 20.42 20.89
C PHE A 203 -1.45 20.64 20.58
N ILE A 204 -1.13 21.28 19.45
CA ILE A 204 0.25 21.61 19.06
C ILE A 204 0.91 22.49 20.13
N SER A 205 0.26 23.59 20.54
CA SER A 205 0.85 24.53 21.51
C SER A 205 0.95 23.97 22.93
N ARG A 206 -0.08 23.20 23.36
CA ARG A 206 -0.18 22.75 24.75
C ARG A 206 0.51 21.43 25.01
N LEU A 207 0.27 20.43 24.17
CA LEU A 207 0.79 19.08 24.34
C LEU A 207 2.04 18.84 23.49
N GLY A 208 2.16 19.53 22.35
CA GLY A 208 3.25 19.32 21.41
C GLY A 208 2.95 18.26 20.35
N TRP A 209 1.71 17.79 20.24
CA TRP A 209 1.32 16.84 19.18
C TRP A 209 1.48 17.49 17.82
N ILE A 210 1.92 16.71 16.82
CA ILE A 210 1.79 17.14 15.44
C ILE A 210 0.37 16.85 14.97
N GLU A 211 -0.31 17.89 14.49
CA GLU A 211 -1.70 17.79 14.05
C GLU A 211 -1.76 18.09 12.55
N LEU A 212 -1.54 17.06 11.73
CA LEU A 212 -1.57 17.22 10.28
C LEU A 212 -2.99 17.15 9.72
N GLY A 213 -3.18 17.76 8.56
CA GLY A 213 -4.33 17.62 7.69
C GLY A 213 -3.88 17.37 6.26
N PHE A 214 -4.75 16.76 5.47
CA PHE A 214 -4.43 16.38 4.10
C PHE A 214 -5.54 16.84 3.15
N GLU A 215 -5.19 17.55 2.09
CA GLU A 215 -6.12 17.72 0.98
C GLU A 215 -6.32 16.37 0.28
N GLU A 216 -7.58 16.04 0.00
CA GLU A 216 -7.99 14.78 -0.64
C GLU A 216 -7.20 14.51 -1.93
N SER A 217 -7.06 15.53 -2.79
CA SER A 217 -6.32 15.41 -4.06
C SER A 217 -4.82 15.13 -3.88
N TYR A 218 -4.21 15.67 -2.82
CA TYR A 218 -2.80 15.41 -2.52
C TYR A 218 -2.60 13.97 -2.05
N LEU A 219 -3.42 13.53 -1.09
CA LEU A 219 -3.28 12.20 -0.50
C LEU A 219 -3.57 11.11 -1.54
N LEU A 220 -4.63 11.28 -2.34
CA LEU A 220 -4.94 10.37 -3.44
C LEU A 220 -3.78 10.28 -4.44
N GLY A 221 -3.28 11.42 -4.91
CA GLY A 221 -2.16 11.43 -5.85
C GLY A 221 -0.86 10.85 -5.26
N LEU A 222 -0.64 10.96 -3.94
CA LEU A 222 0.50 10.35 -3.25
C LEU A 222 0.33 8.82 -3.19
N LEU A 223 -0.84 8.34 -2.81
CA LEU A 223 -1.13 6.91 -2.76
C LEU A 223 -1.02 6.29 -4.17
N GLU A 224 -1.59 6.93 -5.18
CA GLU A 224 -1.47 6.51 -6.59
C GLU A 224 -0.01 6.44 -7.05
N SER A 225 0.81 7.45 -6.74
CA SER A 225 2.24 7.45 -7.13
C SER A 225 3.07 6.38 -6.43
N LEU A 226 2.57 5.82 -5.32
CA LEU A 226 3.15 4.69 -4.61
C LEU A 226 2.55 3.33 -5.04
N GLY A 227 1.69 3.32 -6.06
CA GLY A 227 1.08 2.10 -6.62
C GLY A 227 -0.08 1.57 -5.78
N TRP A 228 -0.80 2.45 -5.08
CA TRP A 228 -2.08 2.12 -4.43
C TRP A 228 -3.25 2.47 -5.35
N SER A 229 -4.26 1.62 -5.35
CA SER A 229 -5.61 1.93 -5.84
C SER A 229 -6.51 2.21 -4.64
N VAL A 230 -7.07 3.41 -4.61
CA VAL A 230 -7.83 3.89 -3.45
C VAL A 230 -9.31 3.86 -3.73
N VAL A 231 -10.07 3.19 -2.87
CA VAL A 231 -11.53 3.28 -2.85
C VAL A 231 -11.94 4.04 -1.60
N ARG A 232 -12.53 5.21 -1.80
CA ARG A 232 -13.23 5.93 -0.73
C ARG A 232 -14.60 5.30 -0.55
N LYS A 233 -14.90 4.80 0.65
CA LYS A 233 -16.28 4.47 1.01
C LYS A 233 -16.81 5.57 1.91
N SER A 234 -17.59 6.47 1.30
CA SER A 234 -18.35 7.46 2.07
C SER A 234 -19.41 6.75 2.89
N ALA A 235 -19.48 7.04 4.19
CA ALA A 235 -20.43 6.42 5.11
C ALA A 235 -21.86 7.00 5.02
N GLY A 236 -22.19 7.77 3.97
CA GLY A 236 -23.46 8.50 3.89
C GLY A 236 -23.69 9.37 5.15
N ASN A 237 -24.95 9.56 5.54
CA ASN A 237 -25.34 10.30 6.76
C ASN A 237 -25.13 9.48 8.07
N VAL A 238 -24.39 8.37 8.01
CA VAL A 238 -24.46 7.30 9.02
C VAL A 238 -23.16 7.15 9.82
N ALA A 239 -22.05 7.76 9.40
CA ALA A 239 -20.86 7.85 10.25
C ALA A 239 -20.28 9.27 10.23
N THR A 240 -19.85 9.73 11.40
CA THR A 240 -19.17 11.03 11.56
C THR A 240 -17.80 11.06 10.90
N MET A 241 -17.23 9.90 10.56
CA MET A 241 -15.85 9.76 10.09
C MET A 241 -15.75 9.02 8.77
N GLY A 242 -14.92 9.55 7.87
CA GLY A 242 -14.60 8.92 6.60
C GLY A 242 -13.71 7.68 6.77
N VAL A 243 -13.94 6.66 5.93
CA VAL A 243 -13.09 5.48 5.84
C VAL A 243 -12.53 5.37 4.42
N TRP A 244 -11.21 5.36 4.34
CA TRP A 244 -10.46 5.23 3.11
C TRP A 244 -9.77 3.88 3.09
N ILE A 245 -10.04 3.09 2.05
CA ILE A 245 -9.35 1.82 1.83
C ILE A 245 -8.44 1.98 0.62
N ALA A 246 -7.15 1.86 0.85
CA ALA A 246 -6.14 1.75 -0.19
C ALA A 246 -5.73 0.28 -0.31
N LYS A 247 -5.93 -0.30 -1.50
CA LYS A 247 -5.43 -1.63 -1.85
C LYS A 247 -4.38 -1.46 -2.92
N ARG A 248 -3.32 -2.25 -2.88
CA ARG A 248 -2.46 -2.31 -4.05
C ARG A 248 -3.16 -3.16 -5.09
N GLN A 249 -3.12 -2.71 -6.34
CA GLN A 249 -3.28 -3.63 -7.46
C GLN A 249 -2.15 -4.66 -7.26
N VAL A 250 -2.49 -5.91 -6.93
CA VAL A 250 -1.47 -6.94 -6.62
C VAL A 250 -0.45 -7.07 -7.77
N GLU A 251 -0.95 -6.74 -8.94
CA GLU A 251 -0.35 -6.60 -10.25
C GLU A 251 0.67 -5.44 -10.44
N ASP A 252 0.61 -4.34 -9.69
CA ASP A 252 1.47 -3.14 -9.88
C ASP A 252 2.35 -2.80 -8.68
N SER A 253 2.46 -3.72 -7.73
CA SER A 253 3.10 -3.49 -6.44
C SER A 253 4.62 -3.74 -6.51
N PRO A 254 5.54 -2.76 -6.71
CA PRO A 254 7.00 -3.00 -6.68
C PRO A 254 7.54 -3.57 -5.36
N PHE A 255 6.71 -3.64 -4.31
CA PHE A 255 7.05 -4.18 -2.99
C PHE A 255 6.28 -5.45 -2.62
N ALA A 256 5.44 -6.00 -3.50
CA ALA A 256 5.10 -7.42 -3.42
C ALA A 256 6.40 -8.14 -3.71
N ARG A 257 7.12 -8.50 -2.65
CA ARG A 257 8.38 -9.22 -2.76
C ARG A 257 8.05 -10.55 -3.42
N PRO A 258 8.81 -10.99 -4.44
CA PRO A 258 8.83 -12.42 -4.74
C PRO A 258 9.18 -13.12 -3.42
N MET A 259 8.49 -14.22 -3.08
CA MET A 259 9.09 -15.13 -2.11
C MET A 259 10.52 -15.40 -2.58
N ASN A 260 11.52 -15.29 -1.71
CA ASN A 260 12.95 -15.50 -2.01
C ASN A 260 13.20 -16.89 -2.62
N GLY A 261 12.86 -17.09 -3.89
CA GLY A 261 12.73 -18.38 -4.51
C GLY A 261 13.07 -18.28 -5.97
N GLU A 262 13.93 -19.19 -6.40
CA GLU A 262 14.21 -19.52 -7.79
C GLU A 262 12.94 -19.47 -8.66
N PRO A 263 13.03 -19.07 -9.94
CA PRO A 263 11.89 -19.10 -10.84
C PRO A 263 11.18 -20.45 -10.79
N LEU A 264 9.84 -20.47 -10.72
CA LEU A 264 9.06 -21.71 -10.82
C LEU A 264 9.44 -22.47 -12.10
N LYS A 265 9.65 -21.72 -13.19
CA LYS A 265 10.04 -22.28 -14.47
C LYS A 265 10.74 -21.24 -15.34
N ILE A 266 11.71 -21.71 -16.13
CA ILE A 266 12.48 -20.91 -17.07
C ILE A 266 12.39 -21.57 -18.44
N TRP A 267 12.05 -20.80 -19.47
CA TRP A 267 12.09 -21.23 -20.86
C TRP A 267 13.13 -20.40 -21.61
N LYS A 268 14.14 -21.06 -22.17
CA LYS A 268 15.19 -20.39 -22.97
C LYS A 268 14.72 -20.17 -24.40
N ALA A 269 15.30 -19.20 -25.09
CA ALA A 269 15.14 -19.04 -26.53
C ALA A 269 15.44 -20.39 -27.23
N GLY A 270 14.43 -20.94 -27.92
CA GLY A 270 14.51 -22.21 -28.61
C GLY A 270 13.85 -23.38 -27.90
N ASP A 271 13.32 -23.17 -26.69
CA ASP A 271 12.43 -24.13 -26.05
C ASP A 271 11.19 -24.36 -26.92
N PRO A 272 10.83 -25.62 -27.25
CA PRO A 272 9.69 -25.92 -28.13
C PRO A 272 8.33 -25.47 -27.57
N ALA A 273 8.25 -25.17 -26.27
CA ALA A 273 7.06 -24.58 -25.66
C ALA A 273 6.90 -23.11 -26.05
N LEU A 274 7.99 -22.40 -26.35
CA LEU A 274 7.96 -21.03 -26.85
C LEU A 274 7.79 -21.05 -28.37
N ARG A 275 6.79 -20.32 -28.86
CA ARG A 275 6.50 -20.20 -30.28
C ARG A 275 6.73 -18.77 -30.72
N SER A 276 7.01 -18.64 -32.01
CA SER A 276 7.23 -17.38 -32.68
C SER A 276 6.52 -17.46 -34.03
N GLU A 277 6.04 -16.33 -34.54
CA GLU A 277 5.58 -16.28 -35.92
C GLU A 277 6.74 -16.66 -36.86
N ALA A 278 6.44 -17.29 -38.00
CA ALA A 278 7.43 -17.84 -38.93
C ALA A 278 8.45 -16.82 -39.47
N ARG A 279 8.16 -15.52 -39.34
CA ARG A 279 9.02 -14.41 -39.76
C ARG A 279 10.04 -13.98 -38.69
N PHE A 280 9.98 -14.55 -37.49
CA PHE A 280 10.67 -14.06 -36.29
C PHE A 280 11.59 -15.12 -35.61
N GLY A 281 11.99 -16.16 -36.35
CA GLY A 281 12.96 -17.16 -35.90
C GLY A 281 13.64 -17.90 -37.07
N ASN A 282 14.86 -18.43 -36.83
CA ASN A 282 15.59 -19.23 -37.80
C ASN A 282 15.48 -20.71 -37.39
N ALA A 283 14.86 -21.55 -38.23
CA ALA A 283 14.40 -22.91 -37.90
C ALA A 283 15.49 -23.95 -37.59
N GLY A 284 16.70 -23.53 -37.23
CA GLY A 284 17.81 -24.41 -36.84
C GLY A 284 18.72 -23.88 -35.72
N THR A 285 18.57 -22.63 -35.26
CA THR A 285 19.46 -22.03 -34.24
C THR A 285 18.82 -21.88 -32.86
N GLY A 286 17.50 -22.10 -32.73
CA GLY A 286 16.76 -21.87 -31.48
C GLY A 286 16.61 -20.40 -31.10
N GLU A 287 16.93 -19.46 -31.99
CA GLU A 287 16.87 -18.03 -31.70
C GLU A 287 15.47 -17.45 -31.99
N ILE A 288 14.94 -16.64 -31.06
CA ILE A 288 13.71 -15.85 -31.25
C ILE A 288 14.12 -14.38 -31.34
N ALA A 289 14.07 -13.82 -32.55
CA ALA A 289 14.55 -12.46 -32.81
C ALA A 289 13.78 -11.79 -33.95
N SER A 290 13.56 -10.48 -33.81
CA SER A 290 12.97 -9.64 -34.85
C SER A 290 14.03 -8.99 -35.73
N HIS A 291 13.74 -8.97 -37.04
CA HIS A 291 14.48 -8.22 -38.05
C HIS A 291 13.69 -7.00 -38.52
N ARG A 292 13.35 -6.10 -37.59
CA ARG A 292 12.61 -4.84 -37.84
C ARG A 292 11.23 -5.07 -38.47
N GLN A 293 10.49 -6.01 -37.90
CA GLN A 293 9.10 -6.28 -38.26
C GLN A 293 8.21 -6.13 -37.02
N THR A 294 6.92 -5.86 -37.25
CA THR A 294 5.87 -5.82 -36.21
C THR A 294 5.09 -7.13 -36.21
N GLY A 295 4.57 -7.54 -35.06
CA GLY A 295 3.88 -8.83 -34.90
C GLY A 295 4.23 -9.52 -33.60
N TYR A 296 3.72 -10.75 -33.39
CA TYR A 296 4.07 -11.53 -32.21
C TYR A 296 5.47 -12.13 -32.37
N LEU A 297 6.42 -11.57 -31.64
CA LEU A 297 7.76 -12.13 -31.52
C LEU A 297 7.72 -13.44 -30.73
N LEU A 298 6.86 -13.51 -29.71
CA LEU A 298 6.75 -14.68 -28.84
C LEU A 298 5.29 -14.90 -28.40
N PHE A 299 4.87 -16.16 -28.39
CA PHE A 299 3.66 -16.65 -27.74
C PHE A 299 3.90 -18.06 -27.19
N GLY A 300 3.18 -18.42 -26.13
CA GLY A 300 3.52 -19.59 -25.30
C GLY A 300 4.53 -19.25 -24.19
N PRO A 301 4.86 -20.16 -23.29
CA PRO A 301 4.43 -21.56 -23.22
C PRO A 301 2.93 -21.69 -22.92
N TYR A 302 2.31 -22.83 -23.18
CA TYR A 302 0.95 -23.14 -22.72
C TYR A 302 1.04 -23.91 -21.41
N VAL A 303 0.84 -23.23 -20.28
CA VAL A 303 1.05 -23.82 -18.96
C VAL A 303 -0.21 -23.85 -18.10
N PRO A 304 -0.42 -24.94 -17.34
CA PRO A 304 -1.44 -24.96 -16.30
C PRO A 304 -1.00 -24.10 -15.13
N LEU A 305 -1.84 -23.17 -14.71
CA LEU A 305 -1.64 -22.40 -13.48
C LEU A 305 -2.84 -22.60 -12.56
N GLU A 306 -2.54 -22.90 -11.29
CA GLU A 306 -3.51 -22.91 -10.20
C GLU A 306 -3.87 -21.47 -9.79
N ALA A 307 -4.95 -21.32 -9.03
CA ALA A 307 -5.31 -20.05 -8.44
C ALA A 307 -4.17 -19.50 -7.57
N GLY A 308 -3.84 -18.23 -7.75
CA GLY A 308 -2.69 -17.61 -7.09
C GLY A 308 -2.18 -16.38 -7.82
N PHE A 309 -1.07 -15.85 -7.32
CA PHE A 309 -0.41 -14.68 -7.89
C PHE A 309 0.90 -15.09 -8.55
N PHE A 310 1.18 -14.49 -9.70
CA PHE A 310 2.33 -14.84 -10.53
C PHE A 310 2.99 -13.59 -11.13
N GLU A 311 4.27 -13.68 -11.47
CA GLU A 311 4.97 -12.72 -12.35
C GLU A 311 5.60 -13.50 -13.49
N VAL A 312 5.44 -12.97 -14.69
CA VAL A 312 6.23 -13.37 -15.84
C VAL A 312 7.25 -12.29 -16.17
N GLN A 313 8.47 -12.70 -16.45
CA GLN A 313 9.56 -11.82 -16.88
C GLN A 313 10.05 -12.25 -18.27
N TRP A 314 10.21 -11.29 -19.17
CA TRP A 314 10.83 -11.50 -20.48
C TRP A 314 12.22 -10.90 -20.48
N HIS A 315 13.22 -11.72 -20.79
CA HIS A 315 14.62 -11.34 -20.82
C HIS A 315 15.17 -11.40 -22.25
N GLY A 316 15.98 -10.43 -22.66
CA GLY A 316 16.58 -10.31 -23.97
C GLY A 316 17.22 -8.93 -24.20
N GLU A 317 17.46 -8.61 -25.46
CA GLU A 317 18.05 -7.34 -25.90
C GLU A 317 17.10 -6.61 -26.86
N ALA A 318 16.92 -5.30 -26.69
CA ALA A 318 16.09 -4.48 -27.57
C ALA A 318 16.79 -3.16 -27.93
N GLU A 319 16.56 -2.68 -29.16
CA GLU A 319 17.00 -1.34 -29.57
C GLU A 319 16.33 -0.26 -28.69
N PRO A 320 17.06 0.79 -28.26
CA PRO A 320 16.46 1.91 -27.55
C PRO A 320 15.32 2.55 -28.35
N GLY A 321 14.21 2.89 -27.70
CA GLY A 321 12.99 3.40 -28.35
C GLY A 321 12.08 2.32 -28.93
N SER A 322 12.39 1.03 -28.73
CA SER A 322 11.48 -0.07 -29.08
C SER A 322 10.19 0.01 -28.27
N LYS A 323 9.05 -0.19 -28.94
CA LYS A 323 7.72 -0.26 -28.34
C LYS A 323 7.20 -1.67 -28.44
N LEU A 324 6.97 -2.28 -27.28
CA LEU A 324 6.51 -3.65 -27.13
C LEU A 324 5.14 -3.64 -26.45
N GLN A 325 4.38 -4.70 -26.66
CA GLN A 325 3.23 -5.03 -25.83
C GLN A 325 3.45 -6.44 -25.29
N VAL A 326 3.37 -6.59 -23.98
CA VAL A 326 3.37 -7.90 -23.33
C VAL A 326 2.02 -8.21 -22.73
N ASP A 327 1.61 -9.46 -22.75
CA ASP A 327 0.35 -9.87 -22.15
C ASP A 327 0.38 -11.33 -21.69
N VAL A 328 -0.53 -11.65 -20.77
CA VAL A 328 -0.81 -13.01 -20.30
C VAL A 328 -2.24 -13.32 -20.69
N ALA A 329 -2.45 -14.43 -21.39
CA ALA A 329 -3.76 -14.87 -21.84
C ALA A 329 -3.99 -16.35 -21.53
N CYS A 330 -5.24 -16.80 -21.53
CA CYS A 330 -5.61 -18.22 -21.46
C CYS A 330 -6.81 -18.50 -22.38
N ILE A 331 -7.30 -19.74 -22.41
CA ILE A 331 -8.41 -20.17 -23.27
C ILE A 331 -8.07 -19.93 -24.74
N GLY A 332 -6.99 -20.56 -25.20
CA GLY A 332 -6.47 -20.43 -26.56
C GLY A 332 -6.10 -18.99 -26.94
N GLY A 333 -5.72 -18.17 -25.95
CA GLY A 333 -5.30 -16.77 -26.15
C GLY A 333 -6.42 -15.75 -26.28
N THR A 334 -7.68 -16.15 -26.06
CA THR A 334 -8.87 -15.28 -26.20
C THR A 334 -9.20 -14.50 -24.93
N ARG A 335 -8.90 -15.05 -23.76
CA ARG A 335 -9.09 -14.37 -22.47
C ARG A 335 -7.79 -13.71 -22.06
N ILE A 336 -7.70 -12.40 -22.25
CA ILE A 336 -6.58 -11.60 -21.74
C ILE A 336 -6.73 -11.44 -20.24
N ILE A 337 -5.77 -11.95 -19.48
CA ILE A 337 -5.70 -11.75 -18.04
C ILE A 337 -5.15 -10.36 -17.76
N ARG A 338 -4.06 -10.00 -18.45
CA ARG A 338 -3.44 -8.69 -18.32
C ARG A 338 -2.58 -8.37 -19.53
N ALA A 339 -2.48 -7.08 -19.88
CA ALA A 339 -1.59 -6.57 -20.91
C ALA A 339 -0.91 -5.28 -20.45
N LEU A 340 0.32 -5.05 -20.91
CA LEU A 340 1.14 -3.89 -20.56
C LEU A 340 1.91 -3.40 -21.80
N PRO A 341 1.76 -2.12 -22.20
CA PRO A 341 2.67 -1.51 -23.16
C PRO A 341 4.03 -1.22 -22.49
N VAL A 342 5.12 -1.46 -23.21
CA VAL A 342 6.50 -1.29 -22.74
C VAL A 342 7.28 -0.45 -23.74
N GLU A 343 7.95 0.59 -23.27
CA GLU A 343 8.85 1.42 -24.06
C GLU A 343 10.27 1.31 -23.51
N ILE A 344 11.21 0.86 -24.36
CA ILE A 344 12.61 0.66 -23.97
C ILE A 344 13.30 2.01 -23.93
N GLY A 345 13.73 2.44 -22.74
CA GLY A 345 14.34 3.74 -22.49
C GLY A 345 15.63 4.00 -23.30
N THR A 346 15.94 5.28 -23.50
CA THR A 346 17.10 5.74 -24.29
C THR A 346 18.41 5.82 -23.51
N SER A 347 18.38 5.70 -22.18
CA SER A 347 19.58 5.69 -21.32
C SER A 347 19.86 4.28 -20.79
N LYS A 348 21.11 3.82 -20.95
CA LYS A 348 21.59 2.57 -20.35
C LYS A 348 21.73 2.76 -18.83
N SER A 349 20.63 2.61 -18.10
CA SER A 349 20.66 2.46 -16.65
C SER A 349 21.19 1.07 -16.27
N THR A 350 22.21 1.03 -15.42
CA THR A 350 23.07 -0.12 -15.07
C THR A 350 22.46 -1.14 -14.10
N ARG A 351 21.18 -1.50 -14.25
CA ARG A 351 20.57 -2.60 -13.48
C ARG A 351 19.91 -3.57 -14.44
N ASP A 352 20.53 -4.75 -14.53
CA ASP A 352 20.12 -5.93 -15.30
C ASP A 352 19.77 -5.66 -16.77
N THR A 353 20.80 -5.62 -17.62
CA THR A 353 20.69 -5.22 -19.03
C THR A 353 19.88 -6.18 -19.90
N SER A 354 19.45 -7.34 -19.36
CA SER A 354 18.65 -8.30 -20.09
C SER A 354 17.15 -8.22 -19.80
N LEU A 355 16.65 -7.51 -18.79
CA LEU A 355 15.20 -7.53 -18.52
C LEU A 355 14.45 -6.59 -19.48
N LEU A 356 13.64 -7.16 -20.39
CA LEU A 356 12.83 -6.39 -21.34
C LEU A 356 11.51 -5.92 -20.73
N ALA A 357 10.82 -6.83 -20.03
CA ALA A 357 9.52 -6.56 -19.45
C ALA A 357 9.23 -7.47 -18.26
N ARG A 358 8.36 -7.02 -17.36
CA ARG A 358 7.76 -7.84 -16.31
C ARG A 358 6.26 -7.57 -16.23
N LEU A 359 5.48 -8.61 -15.98
CA LEU A 359 4.04 -8.51 -15.82
C LEU A 359 3.58 -9.41 -14.68
N ARG A 360 3.02 -8.81 -13.62
CA ARG A 360 2.38 -9.55 -12.53
C ARG A 360 0.91 -9.74 -12.84
N PHE A 361 0.32 -10.86 -12.44
CA PHE A 361 -1.08 -11.16 -12.69
C PHE A 361 -1.64 -12.11 -11.63
N LYS A 362 -2.96 -12.05 -11.45
CA LYS A 362 -3.70 -12.99 -10.62
C LYS A 362 -4.40 -14.04 -11.49
N VAL A 363 -4.34 -15.28 -11.05
CA VAL A 363 -5.18 -16.37 -11.55
C VAL A 363 -6.33 -16.55 -10.56
N ASP A 364 -7.52 -16.08 -10.93
CA ASP A 364 -8.74 -16.25 -10.13
C ASP A 364 -9.30 -17.68 -10.25
N GLU A 365 -9.26 -18.23 -11.46
CA GLU A 365 -9.75 -19.56 -11.80
C GLU A 365 -8.61 -20.34 -12.48
N PRO A 366 -8.26 -21.55 -11.99
CA PRO A 366 -7.26 -22.38 -12.64
C PRO A 366 -7.62 -22.64 -14.11
N ALA A 367 -6.62 -22.58 -14.99
CA ALA A 367 -6.77 -22.91 -16.40
C ALA A 367 -5.52 -23.66 -16.91
N PRO A 368 -5.66 -24.57 -17.88
CA PRO A 368 -4.58 -25.46 -18.28
C PRO A 368 -3.58 -24.85 -19.29
N ASP A 369 -3.88 -23.66 -19.82
CA ASP A 369 -3.30 -23.18 -21.08
C ASP A 369 -2.89 -21.70 -21.06
N PHE A 370 -2.43 -21.19 -19.93
CA PHE A 370 -1.90 -19.83 -19.88
C PHE A 370 -0.73 -19.67 -20.84
N GLU A 371 -0.77 -18.62 -21.65
CA GLU A 371 0.26 -18.22 -22.59
C GLU A 371 0.80 -16.83 -22.27
N PHE A 372 2.11 -16.66 -22.46
CA PHE A 372 2.82 -15.41 -22.24
C PHE A 372 3.23 -14.85 -23.59
N ARG A 373 2.85 -13.62 -23.90
CA ARG A 373 3.02 -13.07 -25.25
C ARG A 373 3.83 -11.80 -25.23
N LEU A 374 4.65 -11.63 -26.27
CA LEU A 374 5.40 -10.42 -26.56
C LEU A 374 5.19 -10.05 -28.02
N ARG A 375 4.59 -8.88 -28.23
CA ARG A 375 4.26 -8.30 -29.52
C ARG A 375 5.09 -7.04 -29.76
N LEU A 376 5.56 -6.84 -30.98
CA LEU A 376 6.28 -5.65 -31.41
C LEU A 376 5.32 -4.69 -32.11
N ASP A 377 5.23 -3.47 -31.59
CA ASP A 377 4.42 -2.38 -32.17
C ASP A 377 5.21 -1.51 -33.14
N THR A 378 6.53 -1.47 -33.00
CA THR A 378 7.43 -0.76 -33.91
C THR A 378 8.44 -1.70 -34.58
N PRO A 379 8.82 -1.45 -35.84
CA PRO A 379 9.78 -2.27 -36.58
C PRO A 379 11.21 -2.07 -36.05
N THR A 380 11.49 -2.71 -34.91
CA THR A 380 12.74 -2.61 -34.17
C THR A 380 13.41 -3.98 -34.03
N ARG A 381 14.72 -3.98 -33.77
CA ARG A 381 15.44 -5.22 -33.47
C ARG A 381 15.28 -5.56 -31.99
N VAL A 382 14.67 -6.71 -31.74
CA VAL A 382 14.51 -7.29 -30.41
C VAL A 382 14.92 -8.74 -30.49
N LYS A 383 15.78 -9.18 -29.57
CA LYS A 383 16.22 -10.56 -29.41
C LYS A 383 15.77 -11.04 -28.04
N MET A 384 15.19 -12.24 -27.99
CA MET A 384 14.73 -12.84 -26.75
C MET A 384 15.78 -13.86 -26.26
N ASP A 385 16.06 -13.89 -24.96
CA ASP A 385 16.95 -14.85 -24.30
C ASP A 385 16.20 -15.91 -23.48
N ARG A 386 15.29 -15.49 -22.58
CA ARG A 386 14.46 -16.40 -21.77
C ARG A 386 13.17 -15.75 -21.25
N VAL A 387 12.18 -16.58 -20.94
CA VAL A 387 10.98 -16.22 -20.18
C VAL A 387 11.03 -16.92 -18.83
N GLU A 388 10.75 -16.21 -17.75
CA GLU A 388 10.70 -16.75 -16.40
C GLU A 388 9.31 -16.58 -15.80
N LEU A 389 8.82 -17.61 -15.10
CA LEU A 389 7.60 -17.55 -14.31
C LEU A 389 7.95 -17.68 -12.83
N HIS A 390 7.37 -16.79 -12.02
CA HIS A 390 7.55 -16.72 -10.57
C HIS A 390 6.19 -16.81 -9.89
N ARG A 391 6.14 -17.45 -8.71
CA ARG A 391 4.94 -17.48 -7.85
C ARG A 391 5.08 -16.46 -6.72
N TYR A 392 3.97 -15.79 -6.42
CA TYR A 392 3.83 -14.79 -5.36
C TYR A 392 2.99 -15.34 -4.23
#